data_AF-A0A150LI74-F1
#
_entry.id   AF-A0A150LI74-F1
#
_cell.length_a   1.000
_cell.length_b   1.000
_cell.length_c   1.000
_cell.angle_alpha   90.00
_cell.angle_beta   90.00
_cell.angle_gamma   90.00
#
_symmetry.space_group_name_H-M   'P 1'
#
loop_
_entity.id
_entity.type
_entity.pdbx_description
1 polymer ?
#
loop_
_entity_poly.entity_id
_entity_poly.type
_entity_poly.pdbx_seq_one_letter_code
_entity_poly.pdbx_strand_id
1 'polypeptide(L)' 'MEKQMYYNFLKTKDRIGGTLKTEVYRYNNEVYKAFSHYARDKDMVIVGYGESDSEEIAVKLSRKDLRKEWKEEQVSNQ' A
#
# COMPACT_ATOMS: atom_id res chain seq x y z
N MET A 1 15.91 13.16 -13.28
CA MET A 1 15.09 11.94 -13.40
C MET A 1 15.73 10.88 -12.53
N GLU A 2 15.21 10.68 -11.32
CA GLU A 2 15.68 9.60 -10.44
C GLU A 2 15.36 8.26 -11.09
N LYS A 3 16.40 7.43 -11.26
CA LYS A 3 16.29 6.10 -11.87
C LYS A 3 15.46 5.21 -10.95
N GLN A 4 14.29 4.82 -11.43
CA GLN A 4 13.41 3.82 -10.84
C GLN A 4 14.05 2.45 -11.08
N MET A 5 14.43 1.72 -10.02
CA MET A 5 15.23 0.50 -10.19
C MET A 5 14.56 -0.80 -9.73
N TYR A 6 13.38 -0.76 -9.10
CA TYR A 6 12.57 -1.97 -8.90
C TYR A 6 11.09 -1.62 -8.71
N TYR A 7 10.22 -2.25 -9.48
CA TYR A 7 8.77 -2.19 -9.35
C TYR A 7 8.26 -3.60 -9.07
N ASN A 8 7.75 -3.82 -7.84
CA ASN A 8 7.09 -5.07 -7.48
C ASN A 8 5.60 -4.84 -7.29
N PHE A 9 4.79 -5.78 -7.79
CA PHE A 9 3.35 -5.71 -7.71
C PHE A 9 2.80 -6.95 -6.99
N LEU A 10 2.32 -6.75 -5.77
CA LEU A 10 1.78 -7.82 -4.95
C LEU A 10 0.25 -7.79 -4.99
N LYS A 11 -0.37 -8.92 -5.35
CA LYS A 11 -1.82 -9.13 -5.22
C LYS A 11 -2.07 -10.10 -4.08
N THR A 12 -2.84 -9.69 -3.08
CA THR A 12 -3.22 -10.55 -1.96
C THR A 12 -4.70 -10.42 -1.67
N LYS A 13 -5.40 -11.51 -1.36
CA LYS A 13 -6.76 -11.43 -0.84
C LYS A 13 -6.70 -10.95 0.62
N ASP A 14 -7.37 -9.84 0.92
CA ASP A 14 -7.62 -9.41 2.29
C ASP A 14 -9.03 -9.82 2.72
N ARG A 15 -9.19 -10.18 3.99
CA ARG A 15 -10.48 -10.66 4.54
C ARG A 15 -11.51 -9.55 4.70
N ILE A 16 -11.09 -8.28 4.60
CA ILE A 16 -11.87 -7.12 5.03
C ILE A 16 -12.48 -6.34 3.85
N GLY A 17 -11.85 -6.34 2.68
CA GLY A 17 -12.23 -5.43 1.57
C GLY A 17 -12.03 -5.98 0.16
N GLY A 18 -11.52 -7.21 -0.01
CA GLY A 18 -11.34 -7.83 -1.33
C GLY A 18 -9.86 -8.03 -1.72
N THR A 19 -9.53 -7.84 -3.00
CA THR A 19 -8.14 -8.01 -3.47
C THR A 19 -7.35 -6.75 -3.19
N LEU A 20 -6.36 -6.87 -2.32
CA LEU A 20 -5.35 -5.87 -2.02
C LEU A 20 -4.29 -5.89 -3.12
N LYS A 21 -3.93 -4.71 -3.62
CA LYS A 21 -2.81 -4.48 -4.52
C LYS A 21 -1.78 -3.63 -3.78
N THR A 22 -0.51 -4.04 -3.85
CA THR A 22 0.61 -3.26 -3.30
C THR A 22 1.65 -3.02 -4.37
N GLU A 23 1.95 -1.76 -4.63
CA GLU A 23 3.06 -1.31 -5.46
C GLU A 23 4.25 -1.02 -4.58
N VAL A 24 5.42 -1.56 -4.92
CA VAL A 24 6.67 -1.33 -4.17
C VAL A 24 7.71 -0.74 -5.10
N TYR A 25 8.31 0.35 -4.66
CA TYR A 25 9.37 1.08 -5.36
C TYR A 25 10.65 1.03 -4.53
N ARG A 26 11.73 0.51 -5.12
CA ARG A 26 13.08 0.61 -4.52
C ARG A 26 13.81 1.82 -5.06
N TYR A 27 14.29 2.66 -4.14
CA TYR A 27 15.13 3.82 -4.43
C TYR A 27 16.61 3.48 -4.25
N ASN A 28 17.49 4.28 -4.87
CA ASN A 28 18.95 4.04 -4.90
C ASN A 28 19.62 4.00 -3.51
N ASN A 29 18.96 4.47 -2.47
CA ASN A 29 19.43 4.45 -1.09
C ASN A 29 18.94 3.22 -0.31
N GLU A 30 18.53 2.16 -1.00
CA GLU A 30 17.93 0.94 -0.43
C GLU A 30 16.63 1.16 0.36
N VAL A 31 16.03 2.34 0.21
CA VAL A 31 14.71 2.66 0.75
C VAL A 31 13.63 2.09 -0.16
N TYR A 32 12.70 1.34 0.43
CA TYR A 32 11.50 0.83 -0.20
C TYR A 32 10.31 1.69 0.18
N LYS A 33 9.53 2.10 -0.82
CA LYS A 33 8.23 2.74 -0.63
C LYS A 33 7.14 1.82 -1.14
N ALA A 34 6.18 1.51 -0.29
CA ALA A 34 5.05 0.65 -0.61
C ALA A 34 3.74 1.44 -0.55
N PHE A 35 2.89 1.23 -1.55
CA PHE A 35 1.58 1.86 -1.70
C PHE A 35 0.55 0.75 -1.85
N SER A 36 -0.40 0.69 -0.92
CA SER A 36 -1.42 -0.37 -0.86
C SER A 36 -2.82 0.20 -1.11
N HIS A 37 -3.62 -0.46 -1.95
CA HIS A 37 -5.00 -0.06 -2.25
C HIS A 37 -5.91 -1.28 -2.51
N TYR A 38 -7.21 -1.14 -2.29
CA TYR A 38 -8.20 -2.16 -2.65
C TYR A 38 -8.61 -2.05 -4.12
N ALA A 39 -8.67 -3.18 -4.82
CA ALA A 39 -8.94 -3.21 -6.27
C ALA A 39 -10.39 -2.87 -6.68
N ARG A 40 -11.28 -2.55 -5.73
CA ARG A 40 -12.72 -2.38 -5.97
C ARG A 40 -13.15 -0.96 -6.30
N ASP A 41 -12.44 0.05 -5.82
CA ASP A 41 -12.88 1.44 -5.98
C ASP A 41 -12.09 2.11 -7.11
N LYS A 42 -12.79 2.37 -8.20
CA LYS A 42 -12.25 2.98 -9.43
C LYS A 42 -11.76 4.42 -9.25
N ASP A 43 -12.11 5.05 -8.13
CA ASP A 43 -11.68 6.39 -7.76
C ASP A 43 -10.77 6.27 -6.53
N MET A 44 -9.48 6.03 -6.79
CA MET A 44 -8.44 5.84 -5.78
C MET A 44 -8.30 7.06 -4.88
N VAL A 45 -8.81 6.99 -3.65
CA VAL A 45 -8.54 7.99 -2.60
C VAL A 45 -7.72 7.39 -1.46
N ILE A 46 -7.98 6.14 -1.07
CA ILE A 46 -7.23 5.52 0.02
C ILE A 46 -6.04 4.72 -0.51
N VAL A 47 -4.87 5.31 -0.34
CA VAL A 47 -3.58 4.65 -0.57
C VAL A 47 -2.89 4.56 0.78
N GLY A 48 -2.82 3.36 1.35
CA GLY A 48 -1.98 3.15 2.52
C GLY A 48 -0.51 3.24 2.15
N TYR A 49 0.27 3.95 2.96
CA TYR A 49 1.67 4.23 2.70
C TYR A 49 2.61 3.54 3.69
N GLY A 50 3.75 3.07 3.20
CA GLY A 50 4.81 2.53 4.05
C GLY A 50 6.18 2.77 3.46
N GLU A 51 7.13 3.19 4.30
CA GLU A 51 8.53 3.40 3.93
C GLU A 51 9.44 2.66 4.91
N SER A 52 10.44 1.95 4.40
CA SER A 52 11.47 1.28 5.20
C SER A 52 12.64 0.87 4.30
N ASP A 53 13.81 0.71 4.89
CA ASP A 53 14.98 0.00 4.34
C ASP A 53 14.72 -1.50 4.06
N SER A 54 13.61 -2.06 4.53
CA SER A 54 13.16 -3.42 4.25
C SER A 54 11.87 -3.43 3.44
N GLU A 55 11.87 -4.11 2.30
CA GLU A 55 10.68 -4.32 1.45
C GLU A 55 9.51 -4.91 2.25
N GLU A 56 9.78 -5.93 3.06
CA GLU A 56 8.74 -6.61 3.85
C GLU A 56 8.11 -5.65 4.87
N ILE A 57 8.93 -4.83 5.52
CA ILE A 57 8.46 -3.86 6.51
C ILE A 57 7.67 -2.75 5.81
N ALA A 58 8.16 -2.19 4.70
CA ALA A 58 7.45 -1.18 3.93
C ALA A 58 6.06 -1.68 3.49
N VAL A 59 5.99 -2.92 2.98
CA VAL A 59 4.71 -3.56 2.63
C VAL A 59 3.79 -3.70 3.85
N LYS A 60 4.31 -4.20 4.99
CA LYS A 60 3.49 -4.32 6.23
C LYS A 60 2.96 -2.97 6.70
N LEU A 61 3.77 -1.92 6.65
CA LEU A 61 3.39 -0.57 7.04
C LEU A 61 2.28 -0.03 6.12
N SER A 62 2.45 -0.13 4.79
CA SER A 62 1.44 0.33 3.82
C SER A 62 0.08 -0.34 4.01
N ARG A 63 0.07 -1.64 4.36
CA ARG A 63 -1.16 -2.38 4.62
C ARG A 63 -1.82 -2.00 5.94
N LYS A 64 -1.02 -1.74 6.96
CA LYS A 64 -1.51 -1.28 8.27
C LYS A 64 -2.19 0.09 8.12
N ASP A 65 -1.55 0.98 7.37
CA ASP A 65 -2.04 2.32 7.08
C ASP A 65 -3.35 2.27 6.29
N LEU A 66 -3.40 1.51 5.18
CA LEU A 66 -4.65 1.29 4.40
C LEU A 66 -5.81 0.80 5.28
N ARG A 67 -5.55 -0.14 6.19
CA ARG A 67 -6.59 -0.68 7.09
C ARG A 67 -7.04 0.30 8.16
N LYS A 68 -6.19 1.26 8.55
CA LYS A 68 -6.57 2.34 9.46
C LYS A 68 -7.54 3.28 8.76
N GLU A 69 -7.15 3.78 7.59
CA GLU A 69 -7.98 4.66 6.76
C GLU A 69 -9.33 4.00 6.41
N TRP A 70 -9.32 2.72 5.99
CA TRP A 70 -10.55 1.97 5.73
C TRP A 70 -11.48 1.89 6.94
N LYS A 71 -10.93 1.70 8.15
CA LYS A 71 -11.76 1.67 9.37
C LYS A 71 -12.35 3.04 9.67
N GLU A 72 -11.57 4.10 9.48
CA GLU A 72 -12.02 5.47 9.73
C GLU A 72 -13.17 5.85 8.77
N GLU A 73 -13.07 5.53 7.48
CA GLU A 73 -14.17 5.74 6.53
C GLU A 73 -15.44 4.96 6.85
N GLN A 74 -15.32 3.72 7.34
CA GLN A 74 -16.50 2.93 7.73
C GLN A 74 -17.20 3.51 8.96
N VAL A 75 -16.45 4.13 9.87
CA VAL A 75 -17.01 4.79 11.06
C VAL A 75 -17.63 6.15 10.71
N SER A 76 -17.04 6.90 9.77
CA SER A 76 -17.59 8.21 9.35
C SER A 76 -18.88 8.12 8.53
N ASN A 77 -19.23 6.94 8.01
CA ASN A 77 -20.46 6.70 7.25
C ASN A 77 -21.59 6.03 8.07
N GLN A 78 -21.46 5.96 9.40
CA GLN A 78 -22.50 5.52 10.34
C GLN A 78 -23.11 6.69 11.08
#